data_AF-A0A7S1QP77-F1
#
_entry.id   AF-A0A7S1QP77-F1
#
_cell.length_a   1.000
_cell.length_b   1.000
_cell.length_c   1.000
_cell.angle_alpha   90.00
_cell.angle_beta   90.00
_cell.angle_gamma   90.00
#
_symmetry.space_group_name_H-M   'P 1'
#
loop_
_entity.id
_entity.type
_entity.pdbx_description
1 polymer ?
#
loop_
_entity_poly.entity_id
_entity_poly.type
_entity_poly.pdbx_seq_one_letter_code
_entity_poly.pdbx_strand_id
1 'polypeptide(L)'
;ELWEEARDALLRIDAFENCLRLLGQRLRDRGKIELMLTLPERHRDFFLDTLHEQALLSPPILGSDSLACYQSLYALYFTSEEYLQAASIAHAMYTALEASLRPPAPQEAAPEAPARQLLAGDCTSKPKDVPCQLMAEISEESAPMDLVEAACDPGKDAWSLLEQQRNALLMLITALSLTTEQLILLQGTGSGVSFRVGSAGASAPVTATGLSTASPEFEGFRQWFAEAESCAERLVFTLEDAERLLVVTEANMILSGRMGNLAPPKVAQSVASLGLLGLALQITQACQLDHWLFAIEPFLRLCQESDQSSDEKVATLVEAAQGPNMAFMFAESDGGVPLGVEGSPRQGLWKMLEESLRALCDWQPGTGYLDAAGTKLYSLVAHEILSTQDPPGKLPEFITEALSTGPSWVCLLRLYAKHLRLEEAVDLLREQLKVCKPTLGPLEWSPLQAFPAKVATQLGYCLRQRVEDERSGGAAKAANALDELMTQFRHALEDLDRS
;
A
#
# COMPACT_ATOMS: atom_id res chain seq x y z
N GLU A 1 16.04 -5.85 46.99
CA GLU A 1 17.01 -6.17 48.05
C GLU A 1 16.57 -7.40 48.84
N LEU A 2 15.30 -7.54 49.25
CA LEU A 2 14.81 -8.73 49.95
C LEU A 2 13.88 -9.63 49.08
N TRP A 3 14.17 -9.78 47.77
CA TRP A 3 13.30 -10.57 46.87
C TRP A 3 13.24 -12.04 47.30
N GLU A 4 14.39 -12.64 47.60
CA GLU A 4 14.49 -14.04 48.00
C GLU A 4 13.68 -14.33 49.27
N GLU A 5 13.75 -13.44 50.27
CA GLU A 5 12.97 -13.58 51.51
C GLU A 5 11.46 -13.39 51.27
N ALA A 6 11.08 -12.44 50.41
CA ALA A 6 9.69 -12.23 50.04
C ALA A 6 9.11 -13.41 49.24
N ARG A 7 9.91 -13.99 48.33
CA ARG A 7 9.57 -15.21 47.60
C ARG A 7 9.35 -16.36 48.56
N ASP A 8 10.31 -16.61 49.45
CA ASP A 8 10.24 -17.72 50.40
C ASP A 8 9.06 -17.58 51.37
N ALA A 9 8.68 -16.35 51.74
CA ALA A 9 7.49 -16.07 52.53
C ALA A 9 6.20 -16.34 51.74
N LEU A 10 6.13 -15.89 50.48
CA LEU A 10 4.99 -16.11 49.58
C LEU A 10 4.72 -17.61 49.36
N LEU A 11 5.77 -18.41 49.17
CA LEU A 11 5.66 -19.86 48.94
C LEU A 11 5.13 -20.64 50.16
N ARG A 12 5.11 -20.03 51.35
CA ARG A 12 4.56 -20.63 52.57
C ARG A 12 3.08 -20.30 52.78
N ILE A 13 2.47 -19.50 51.91
CA ILE A 13 1.06 -19.10 52.02
C ILE A 13 0.22 -20.07 51.20
N ASP A 14 -0.69 -20.82 51.85
CA ASP A 14 -1.54 -21.80 51.16
C ASP A 14 -2.57 -21.14 50.22
N ALA A 15 -3.06 -19.94 50.55
CA ALA A 15 -3.97 -19.11 49.75
C ALA A 15 -3.24 -17.86 49.21
N PHE A 16 -2.23 -18.09 48.38
CA PHE A 16 -1.29 -17.06 47.92
C PHE A 16 -1.90 -16.07 46.92
N GLU A 17 -3.07 -16.33 46.37
CA GLU A 17 -3.63 -15.66 45.19
C GLU A 17 -3.70 -14.14 45.37
N ASN A 18 -4.33 -13.66 46.45
CA ASN A 18 -4.47 -12.22 46.70
C ASN A 18 -3.14 -11.54 47.00
N CYS A 19 -2.25 -12.23 47.71
CA CYS A 19 -0.90 -11.75 48.00
C CYS A 19 -0.08 -11.63 46.71
N LEU A 20 -0.25 -12.58 45.79
CA LEU A 20 0.45 -12.60 44.51
C LEU A 20 -0.03 -11.49 43.58
N ARG A 21 -1.34 -11.22 43.53
CA ARG A 21 -1.89 -10.08 42.77
C ARG A 21 -1.30 -8.76 43.26
N LEU A 22 -1.30 -8.54 44.58
CA LEU A 22 -0.77 -7.32 45.17
C LEU A 22 0.75 -7.19 44.95
N LEU A 23 1.50 -8.27 45.10
CA LEU A 23 2.93 -8.29 44.85
C LEU A 23 3.24 -7.97 43.39
N GLY A 24 2.54 -8.62 42.46
CA GLY A 24 2.66 -8.38 41.02
C GLY A 24 2.40 -6.92 40.65
N GLN A 25 1.32 -6.32 41.18
CA GLN A 25 1.03 -4.89 40.98
C GLN A 25 2.17 -4.00 41.52
N ARG A 26 2.65 -4.25 42.74
CA ARG A 26 3.74 -3.47 43.34
C ARG A 26 5.06 -3.60 42.60
N LEU A 27 5.35 -4.76 42.03
CA LEU A 27 6.55 -4.97 41.21
C LEU A 27 6.43 -4.30 39.86
N ARG A 28 5.24 -4.31 39.24
CA ARG A 28 4.94 -3.57 38.01
C ARG A 28 5.16 -2.07 38.20
N ASP A 29 4.60 -1.49 39.26
CA ASP A 29 4.76 -0.07 39.60
C ASP A 29 6.24 0.33 39.83
N ARG A 30 7.09 -0.66 40.17
CA ARG A 30 8.52 -0.47 40.42
C ARG A 30 9.41 -0.88 39.25
N GLY A 31 8.83 -1.32 38.13
CA GLY A 31 9.57 -1.81 36.95
C GLY A 31 10.42 -3.05 37.23
N LYS A 32 9.96 -3.94 38.12
CA LYS A 32 10.66 -5.18 38.52
C LYS A 32 9.79 -6.43 38.33
N ILE A 33 8.93 -6.40 37.32
CA ILE A 33 7.93 -7.45 37.08
C ILE A 33 8.58 -8.78 36.65
N GLU A 34 9.77 -8.74 36.07
CA GLU A 34 10.58 -9.89 35.67
C GLU A 34 10.91 -10.83 36.84
N LEU A 35 10.96 -10.31 38.07
CA LEU A 35 11.16 -11.15 39.25
C LEU A 35 10.06 -12.20 39.40
N MET A 36 8.85 -11.94 38.92
CA MET A 36 7.72 -12.89 38.97
C MET A 36 7.97 -14.15 38.15
N LEU A 37 8.90 -14.12 37.18
CA LEU A 37 9.28 -15.29 36.38
C LEU A 37 10.10 -16.31 37.19
N THR A 38 10.71 -15.88 38.30
CA THR A 38 11.50 -16.75 39.19
C THR A 38 10.64 -17.58 40.15
N LEU A 39 9.31 -17.39 40.11
CA LEU A 39 8.37 -18.16 40.92
C LEU A 39 8.14 -19.56 40.35
N PRO A 40 7.76 -20.56 41.18
CA PRO A 40 7.35 -21.87 40.71
C PRO A 40 6.15 -21.80 39.76
N GLU A 41 6.06 -22.77 38.84
CA GLU A 41 5.07 -22.82 37.74
C GLU A 41 3.66 -22.45 38.20
N ARG A 42 3.14 -23.07 39.26
CA ARG A 42 1.79 -22.78 39.77
C ARG A 42 1.53 -21.30 40.09
N HIS A 43 2.52 -20.61 40.66
CA HIS A 43 2.38 -19.19 41.02
C HIS A 43 2.56 -18.31 39.78
N ARG A 44 3.52 -18.65 38.93
CA ARG A 44 3.77 -17.95 37.66
C ARG A 44 2.54 -18.01 36.75
N ASP A 45 1.95 -19.19 36.57
CA ASP A 45 0.77 -19.40 35.73
C ASP A 45 -0.42 -18.57 36.25
N PHE A 46 -0.71 -18.63 37.57
CA PHE A 46 -1.77 -17.82 38.18
C PHE A 46 -1.54 -16.30 37.99
N PHE A 47 -0.28 -15.86 38.08
CA PHE A 47 0.07 -14.45 37.86
C PHE A 47 -0.13 -14.03 36.40
N LEU A 48 0.32 -14.85 35.45
CA LEU A 48 0.13 -14.59 34.02
C LEU A 48 -1.36 -14.58 33.65
N ASP A 49 -2.14 -15.55 34.15
CA ASP A 49 -3.59 -15.60 33.96
C ASP A 49 -4.27 -14.33 34.49
N THR A 50 -3.87 -13.84 35.67
CA THR A 50 -4.40 -12.60 36.23
C THR A 50 -4.07 -11.39 35.35
N LEU A 51 -2.85 -11.31 34.80
CA LEU A 51 -2.48 -10.23 33.88
C LEU A 51 -3.27 -10.29 32.58
N HIS A 52 -3.50 -11.48 32.05
CA HIS A 52 -4.36 -11.70 30.87
C HIS A 52 -5.79 -11.23 31.14
N GLU A 53 -6.38 -11.60 32.28
CA GLU A 53 -7.70 -11.13 32.69
C GLU A 53 -7.75 -9.60 32.75
N GLN A 54 -6.76 -8.96 33.38
CA GLN A 54 -6.68 -7.50 33.51
C GLN A 54 -6.53 -6.78 32.17
N ALA A 55 -5.78 -7.36 31.23
CA ALA A 55 -5.62 -6.82 29.87
C ALA A 55 -6.93 -6.82 29.06
N LEU A 56 -7.88 -7.70 29.41
CA LEU A 56 -9.17 -7.82 28.71
C LEU A 56 -10.29 -6.95 29.30
N LEU A 57 -10.08 -6.33 30.47
CA LEU A 57 -11.12 -5.58 31.18
C LEU A 57 -11.51 -4.26 30.50
N SER A 58 -10.59 -3.65 29.77
CA SER A 58 -10.78 -2.33 29.17
C SER A 58 -10.00 -2.18 27.87
N PRO A 59 -10.40 -1.26 26.97
CA PRO A 59 -9.65 -0.98 25.75
C PRO A 59 -8.24 -0.46 26.11
N PRO A 60 -7.18 -0.91 25.41
CA PRO A 60 -5.80 -0.56 25.71
C PRO A 60 -5.43 0.84 25.21
N ILE A 61 -6.13 1.88 25.68
CA ILE A 61 -5.82 3.27 25.36
C ILE A 61 -4.64 3.80 26.18
N LEU A 62 -4.03 4.91 25.75
CA LEU A 62 -2.91 5.55 26.46
C LEU A 62 -3.27 5.81 27.92
N GLY A 63 -2.42 5.35 28.85
CA GLY A 63 -2.64 5.51 30.30
C GLY A 63 -3.60 4.49 30.93
N SER A 64 -4.14 3.55 30.15
CA SER A 64 -4.97 2.45 30.70
C SER A 64 -4.12 1.36 31.37
N ASP A 65 -4.68 0.75 32.42
CA ASP A 65 -4.10 -0.45 33.03
C ASP A 65 -4.04 -1.63 32.05
N SER A 66 -5.00 -1.71 31.12
CA SER A 66 -5.06 -2.75 30.08
C SER A 66 -3.84 -2.69 29.15
N LEU A 67 -3.50 -1.50 28.64
CA LEU A 67 -2.30 -1.29 27.82
C LEU A 67 -1.02 -1.70 28.58
N ALA A 68 -0.91 -1.30 29.86
CA ALA A 68 0.23 -1.67 30.69
C ALA A 68 0.32 -3.19 30.93
N CYS A 69 -0.82 -3.88 31.02
CA CYS A 69 -0.86 -5.34 31.13
C CYS A 69 -0.41 -6.03 29.84
N TYR A 70 -0.85 -5.58 28.67
CA TYR A 70 -0.35 -6.10 27.38
C TYR A 70 1.17 -5.92 27.23
N GLN A 71 1.68 -4.72 27.52
CA GLN A 71 3.11 -4.44 27.46
C GLN A 71 3.92 -5.30 28.45
N SER A 72 3.38 -5.49 29.67
CA SER A 72 3.97 -6.35 30.69
C SER A 72 4.01 -7.82 30.27
N LEU A 73 2.90 -8.35 29.75
CA LEU A 73 2.81 -9.72 29.26
C LEU A 73 3.79 -9.95 28.11
N TYR A 74 3.85 -9.03 27.14
CA TYR A 74 4.82 -9.10 26.05
C TYR A 74 6.25 -9.15 26.60
N ALA A 75 6.62 -8.24 27.49
CA ALA A 75 7.97 -8.18 28.04
C ALA A 75 8.36 -9.47 28.80
N LEU A 76 7.43 -10.05 29.55
CA LEU A 76 7.64 -11.29 30.29
C LEU A 76 7.88 -12.49 29.36
N TYR A 77 7.03 -12.68 28.34
CA TYR A 77 7.21 -13.76 27.36
C TYR A 77 8.48 -13.55 26.51
N PHE A 78 8.74 -12.31 26.08
CA PHE A 78 9.92 -11.98 25.28
C PHE A 78 11.22 -12.21 26.05
N THR A 79 11.27 -11.84 27.34
CA THR A 79 12.44 -12.08 28.21
C THR A 79 12.67 -13.56 28.49
N SER A 80 11.60 -14.35 28.47
CA SER A 80 11.65 -15.82 28.65
C SER A 80 11.98 -16.56 27.35
N GLU A 81 12.31 -15.85 26.27
CA GLU A 81 12.53 -16.39 24.92
C GLU A 81 11.30 -17.12 24.33
N GLU A 82 10.11 -16.89 24.88
CA GLU A 82 8.85 -17.44 24.41
C GLU A 82 8.25 -16.53 23.31
N TYR A 83 9.01 -16.35 22.23
CA TYR A 83 8.71 -15.34 21.20
C TYR A 83 7.35 -15.52 20.50
N LEU A 84 6.88 -16.76 20.31
CA LEU A 84 5.57 -17.01 19.71
C LEU A 84 4.41 -16.52 20.60
N GLN A 85 4.57 -16.63 21.92
CA GLN A 85 3.59 -16.15 22.89
C GLN A 85 3.65 -14.62 22.98
N ALA A 86 4.87 -14.04 22.97
CA ALA A 86 5.05 -12.60 22.88
C ALA A 86 4.38 -12.02 21.60
N ALA A 87 4.56 -12.66 20.45
CA ALA A 87 3.88 -12.31 19.20
C ALA A 87 2.35 -12.37 19.35
N SER A 88 1.82 -13.44 19.95
CA SER A 88 0.38 -13.59 20.18
C SER A 88 -0.20 -12.46 21.05
N ILE A 89 0.54 -12.03 22.08
CA ILE A 89 0.16 -10.88 22.93
C ILE A 89 0.17 -9.57 22.12
N ALA A 90 1.22 -9.33 21.34
CA ALA A 90 1.35 -8.12 20.53
C ALA A 90 0.24 -8.02 19.47
N HIS A 91 -0.13 -9.14 18.85
CA HIS A 91 -1.27 -9.21 17.95
C HIS A 91 -2.60 -8.94 18.67
N ALA A 92 -2.82 -9.55 19.84
CA ALA A 92 -4.04 -9.30 20.63
C ALA A 92 -4.17 -7.82 21.05
N MET A 93 -3.06 -7.20 21.44
CA MET A 93 -2.99 -5.77 21.71
C MET A 93 -3.39 -4.96 20.47
N TYR A 94 -2.81 -5.26 19.30
CA TYR A 94 -3.16 -4.59 18.04
C TYR A 94 -4.66 -4.72 17.71
N THR A 95 -5.24 -5.92 17.77
CA THR A 95 -6.67 -6.13 17.49
C THR A 95 -7.57 -5.34 18.45
N ALA A 96 -7.22 -5.27 19.74
CA ALA A 96 -7.97 -4.49 20.71
C ALA A 96 -7.88 -2.96 20.45
N LEU A 97 -6.72 -2.48 19.99
CA LEU A 97 -6.55 -1.09 19.56
C LEU A 97 -7.35 -0.79 18.28
N GLU A 98 -7.38 -1.72 17.32
CA GLU A 98 -8.16 -1.58 16.08
C GLU A 98 -9.66 -1.51 16.35
N ALA A 99 -10.17 -2.37 17.25
CA ALA A 99 -11.57 -2.33 17.68
C ALA A 99 -11.94 -0.97 18.30
N SER A 100 -10.99 -0.30 18.96
CA SER A 100 -11.20 1.00 19.60
C SER A 100 -11.27 2.17 18.59
N LEU A 101 -10.73 2.01 17.37
CA LEU A 101 -10.84 3.00 16.30
C LEU A 101 -12.12 2.87 15.46
N ARG A 102 -12.82 1.72 15.54
CA ARG A 102 -14.04 1.51 14.75
C ARG A 102 -15.19 2.30 15.39
N PRO A 103 -15.88 3.19 14.66
CA PRO A 103 -17.05 3.88 15.21
C PRO A 103 -18.08 2.83 15.65
N PRO A 104 -18.80 3.07 16.77
CA PRO A 104 -19.83 2.14 17.21
C PRO A 104 -20.81 1.92 16.06
N ALA A 105 -21.06 0.64 15.73
CA ALA A 105 -22.08 0.31 14.74
C ALA A 105 -23.38 1.04 15.12
N PRO A 106 -24.09 1.67 14.17
CA PRO A 106 -25.36 2.30 14.47
C PRO A 106 -26.23 1.27 15.17
N GLN A 107 -26.56 1.53 16.44
CA GLN A 107 -27.48 0.71 17.21
C GLN A 107 -28.73 0.51 16.35
N GLU A 108 -29.13 -0.75 16.15
CA GLU A 108 -30.37 -1.12 15.49
C GLU A 108 -31.52 -0.30 16.10
N ALA A 109 -31.90 0.78 15.42
CA ALA A 109 -33.18 1.40 15.63
C ALA A 109 -34.25 0.37 15.24
N ALA A 110 -35.29 0.32 16.06
CA ALA A 110 -36.45 -0.57 15.95
C ALA A 110 -36.99 -0.72 14.51
N PRO A 111 -37.65 -1.85 14.17
CA PRO A 111 -37.91 -2.22 12.78
C PRO A 111 -38.98 -1.33 12.16
N GLU A 112 -38.56 -0.31 11.41
CA GLU A 112 -39.42 0.37 10.46
C GLU A 112 -39.22 -0.24 9.06
N ALA A 113 -40.33 -0.75 8.52
CA ALA A 113 -40.70 -1.15 7.15
C ALA A 113 -39.60 -1.45 6.10
N PRO A 114 -39.76 -2.51 5.28
CA PRO A 114 -38.71 -3.03 4.42
C PRO A 114 -38.27 -2.00 3.37
N ALA A 115 -37.05 -1.48 3.53
CA ALA A 115 -36.37 -0.71 2.51
C ALA A 115 -36.14 -1.62 1.29
N ARG A 116 -36.68 -1.20 0.14
CA ARG A 116 -36.50 -1.87 -1.15
C ARG A 116 -35.02 -1.95 -1.48
N GLN A 117 -34.50 -3.17 -1.62
CA GLN A 117 -33.20 -3.43 -2.21
C GLN A 117 -33.15 -2.85 -3.62
N LEU A 118 -32.43 -1.74 -3.80
CA LEU A 118 -31.98 -1.26 -5.09
C LEU A 118 -30.71 -2.05 -5.45
N LEU A 119 -30.89 -3.06 -6.31
CA LEU A 119 -29.80 -3.73 -7.01
C LEU A 119 -29.12 -2.72 -7.94
N ALA A 120 -27.79 -2.63 -7.85
CA ALA A 120 -26.99 -1.88 -8.81
C ALA A 120 -27.22 -2.45 -10.23
N GLY A 121 -27.67 -1.60 -11.16
CA GLY A 121 -27.81 -1.96 -12.58
C GLY A 121 -29.17 -1.72 -13.24
N ASP A 122 -30.11 -1.00 -12.63
CA ASP A 122 -31.37 -0.63 -13.31
C ASP A 122 -31.24 0.70 -14.06
N CYS A 123 -31.18 0.63 -15.39
CA CYS A 123 -31.10 1.78 -16.30
C CYS A 123 -32.47 2.37 -16.69
N THR A 124 -33.54 2.13 -15.92
CA THR A 124 -34.90 2.62 -16.27
C THR A 124 -35.47 3.72 -15.36
N SER A 125 -34.70 4.19 -14.37
CA SER A 125 -35.14 5.23 -13.43
C SER A 125 -35.14 6.63 -14.07
N LYS A 126 -36.22 7.39 -13.84
CA LYS A 126 -36.38 8.75 -14.42
C LYS A 126 -35.46 9.76 -13.71
N PRO A 127 -34.96 10.80 -14.41
CA PRO A 127 -33.94 11.74 -13.89
C PRO A 127 -34.34 12.59 -12.68
N LYS A 128 -35.58 12.48 -12.18
CA LYS A 128 -36.09 13.26 -11.06
C LYS A 128 -35.96 12.55 -9.71
N ASP A 129 -35.56 11.28 -9.71
CA ASP A 129 -35.47 10.43 -8.51
C ASP A 129 -34.02 10.23 -8.01
N VAL A 130 -33.05 11.01 -8.53
CA VAL A 130 -31.66 11.04 -8.05
C VAL A 130 -31.48 12.25 -7.13
N PRO A 131 -31.10 12.10 -5.85
CA PRO A 131 -30.82 13.23 -4.97
C PRO A 131 -29.62 14.03 -5.48
N CYS A 132 -29.86 15.26 -5.95
CA CYS A 132 -28.81 16.22 -6.25
C CYS A 132 -28.23 16.74 -4.93
N GLN A 133 -27.05 16.28 -4.53
CA GLN A 133 -26.23 17.01 -3.54
C GLN A 133 -25.54 18.18 -4.24
N LEU A 134 -26.22 19.32 -4.25
CA LEU A 134 -25.68 20.61 -4.61
C LEU A 134 -24.93 21.18 -3.40
N MET A 135 -23.76 21.76 -3.69
CA MET A 135 -23.01 22.64 -2.81
C MET A 135 -23.86 23.82 -2.33
N ALA A 136 -23.85 24.10 -1.03
CA ALA A 136 -24.02 25.41 -0.40
C ALA A 136 -23.72 25.22 1.11
N GLU A 137 -22.64 25.80 1.64
CA GLU A 137 -22.53 27.14 2.20
C GLU A 137 -22.50 27.09 3.73
N ILE A 138 -21.52 27.80 4.26
CA ILE A 138 -21.25 28.06 5.68
C ILE A 138 -22.39 28.95 6.19
N SER A 139 -23.04 28.57 7.29
CA SER A 139 -23.74 29.53 8.14
C SER A 139 -23.76 29.05 9.59
N GLU A 140 -23.19 29.89 10.46
CA GLU A 140 -23.33 29.86 11.91
C GLU A 140 -24.80 30.13 12.27
N GLU A 141 -25.40 29.28 13.11
CA GLU A 141 -26.45 29.73 14.04
C GLU A 141 -26.57 28.78 15.23
N SER A 142 -26.73 29.38 16.39
CA SER A 142 -26.52 28.84 17.73
C SER A 142 -27.75 28.18 18.37
N ALA A 143 -27.45 27.22 19.27
CA ALA A 143 -28.16 26.82 20.51
C ALA A 143 -28.96 25.49 20.48
N PRO A 144 -29.18 24.81 21.64
CA PRO A 144 -28.63 25.02 22.99
C PRO A 144 -27.84 23.82 23.56
N MET A 145 -26.99 24.10 24.56
CA MET A 145 -26.40 23.12 25.47
C MET A 145 -27.49 22.30 26.19
N ASP A 146 -27.32 20.97 26.21
CA ASP A 146 -27.09 20.22 27.46
C ASP A 146 -26.80 18.74 27.17
N LEU A 147 -25.82 18.19 27.91
CA LEU A 147 -25.45 16.78 28.07
C LEU A 147 -24.60 16.08 26.99
N VAL A 148 -23.39 16.59 26.68
CA VAL A 148 -22.22 15.75 26.35
C VAL A 148 -20.93 16.46 26.80
N GLU A 149 -20.58 16.37 28.08
CA GLU A 149 -19.21 16.62 28.54
C GLU A 149 -18.38 15.34 28.33
N ALA A 150 -17.75 15.26 27.14
CA ALA A 150 -16.49 14.56 26.84
C ALA A 150 -16.28 14.50 25.31
N ALA A 151 -16.45 15.62 24.61
CA ALA A 151 -15.96 15.73 23.24
C ALA A 151 -14.47 16.04 23.29
N CYS A 152 -13.65 14.98 23.41
CA CYS A 152 -12.22 15.06 23.15
C CYS A 152 -11.98 15.56 21.71
N ASP A 153 -10.90 16.32 21.50
CA ASP A 153 -10.38 16.65 20.18
C ASP A 153 -10.25 15.36 19.34
N PRO A 154 -11.09 15.12 18.31
CA PRO A 154 -11.07 13.85 17.58
C PRO A 154 -9.73 13.59 16.87
N GLY A 155 -8.92 14.63 16.64
CA GLY A 155 -7.59 14.53 16.03
C GLY A 155 -6.47 14.10 16.99
N LYS A 156 -6.56 14.41 18.30
CA LYS A 156 -5.51 14.04 19.27
C LYS A 156 -5.63 12.59 19.72
N ASP A 157 -6.86 12.11 19.88
CA ASP A 157 -7.13 10.75 20.34
C ASP A 157 -6.78 9.72 19.27
N ALA A 158 -7.08 10.01 17.99
CA ALA A 158 -6.77 9.10 16.87
C ALA A 158 -5.27 8.89 16.67
N TRP A 159 -4.46 9.96 16.76
CA TRP A 159 -3.00 9.86 16.58
C TRP A 159 -2.36 9.02 17.70
N SER A 160 -2.75 9.27 18.95
CA SER A 160 -2.22 8.50 20.10
C SER A 160 -2.56 7.02 19.99
N LEU A 161 -3.73 6.69 19.45
CA LEU A 161 -4.17 5.32 19.26
C LEU A 161 -3.43 4.62 18.12
N LEU A 162 -3.21 5.33 17.00
CA LEU A 162 -2.40 4.84 15.89
C LEU A 162 -0.93 4.64 16.29
N GLU A 163 -0.37 5.51 17.15
CA GLU A 163 0.96 5.33 17.70
C GLU A 163 1.06 4.04 18.53
N GLN A 164 0.05 3.74 19.35
CA GLN A 164 0.01 2.47 20.08
C GLN A 164 -0.15 1.27 19.14
N GLN A 165 -0.92 1.38 18.05
CA GLN A 165 -1.00 0.33 17.03
C GLN A 165 0.34 0.08 16.37
N ARG A 166 1.05 1.14 15.98
CA ARG A 166 2.40 1.06 15.42
C ARG A 166 3.34 0.34 16.38
N ASN A 167 3.33 0.69 17.66
CA ASN A 167 4.17 0.04 18.66
C ASN A 167 3.82 -1.45 18.83
N ALA A 168 2.53 -1.80 18.86
CA ALA A 168 2.09 -3.20 18.90
C ALA A 168 2.57 -4.00 17.68
N LEU A 169 2.50 -3.41 16.49
CA LEU A 169 2.98 -4.05 15.25
C LEU A 169 4.51 -4.22 15.24
N LEU A 170 5.27 -3.23 15.73
CA LEU A 170 6.71 -3.36 15.89
C LEU A 170 7.10 -4.46 16.89
N MET A 171 6.38 -4.56 18.00
CA MET A 171 6.53 -5.66 18.96
C MET A 171 6.24 -7.01 18.31
N LEU A 172 5.16 -7.10 17.53
CA LEU A 172 4.77 -8.31 16.80
C LEU A 172 5.82 -8.74 15.78
N ILE A 173 6.29 -7.81 14.93
CA ILE A 173 7.34 -8.04 13.93
C ILE A 173 8.63 -8.49 14.61
N THR A 174 9.03 -7.84 15.70
CA THR A 174 10.24 -8.18 16.45
C THR A 174 10.15 -9.61 16.99
N ALA A 175 9.03 -9.98 17.60
CA ALA A 175 8.83 -11.31 18.15
C ALA A 175 8.76 -12.38 17.04
N LEU A 176 7.99 -12.15 15.97
CA LEU A 176 7.87 -13.09 14.85
C LEU A 176 9.21 -13.30 14.11
N SER A 177 10.01 -12.26 13.94
CA SER A 177 11.34 -12.33 13.30
C SER A 177 12.32 -13.24 14.06
N LEU A 178 12.10 -13.43 15.37
CA LEU A 178 12.91 -14.31 16.21
C LEU A 178 12.35 -15.74 16.30
N THR A 179 11.17 -15.99 15.73
CA THR A 179 10.61 -17.34 15.62
C THR A 179 10.98 -18.01 14.30
N THR A 180 11.13 -19.33 14.30
CA THR A 180 11.33 -20.10 13.05
C THR A 180 10.06 -20.18 12.20
N GLU A 181 8.89 -20.07 12.83
CA GLU A 181 7.59 -20.25 12.18
C GLU A 181 7.11 -18.98 11.47
N GLN A 182 7.51 -17.79 11.95
CA GLN A 182 7.13 -16.47 11.39
C GLN A 182 5.61 -16.27 11.21
N LEU A 183 4.80 -17.01 11.96
CA LEU A 183 3.34 -16.95 11.95
C LEU A 183 2.77 -17.26 13.33
N ILE A 184 1.55 -16.76 13.59
CA ILE A 184 0.73 -17.13 14.75
C ILE A 184 -0.58 -17.75 14.28
N LEU A 185 -1.08 -18.70 15.06
CA LEU A 185 -2.41 -19.27 14.88
C LEU A 185 -3.41 -18.48 15.73
N LEU A 186 -4.33 -17.79 15.07
CA LEU A 186 -5.44 -17.07 15.69
C LEU A 186 -6.46 -18.09 16.20
N GLN A 187 -6.84 -18.01 17.47
CA GLN A 187 -7.93 -18.84 17.98
C GLN A 187 -9.26 -18.29 17.46
N GLY A 188 -9.99 -19.11 16.70
CA GLY A 188 -11.33 -18.76 16.23
C GLY A 188 -12.24 -18.40 17.41
N THR A 189 -13.07 -17.37 17.24
CA THR A 189 -14.03 -16.88 18.23
C THR A 189 -15.12 -17.93 18.51
N GLY A 190 -14.77 -18.91 19.33
CA GLY A 190 -15.62 -20.05 19.66
C GLY A 190 -15.19 -20.72 20.95
N SER A 191 -15.62 -20.14 22.08
CA SER A 191 -15.71 -20.77 23.40
C SER A 191 -14.41 -21.03 24.18
N GLY A 192 -14.22 -20.25 25.25
CA GLY A 192 -13.66 -20.73 26.52
C GLY A 192 -12.16 -21.04 26.57
N VAL A 193 -11.36 -20.04 26.93
CA VAL A 193 -10.14 -20.09 27.77
C VAL A 193 -9.38 -21.42 27.82
N SER A 194 -8.30 -21.52 27.02
CA SER A 194 -7.03 -22.12 27.48
C SER A 194 -5.89 -21.66 26.56
N PHE A 195 -5.06 -20.75 27.05
CA PHE A 195 -3.78 -20.42 26.43
C PHE A 195 -2.78 -21.53 26.82
N ARG A 196 -2.78 -22.63 26.06
CA ARG A 196 -1.72 -23.63 26.08
C ARG A 196 -1.31 -23.94 24.64
N VAL A 197 -0.33 -23.20 24.13
CA VAL A 197 0.50 -23.68 23.04
C VAL A 197 1.60 -24.52 23.68
N GLY A 198 1.32 -25.81 23.84
CA GLY A 198 2.21 -26.79 24.44
C GLY A 198 2.33 -28.02 23.53
N SER A 199 3.51 -28.20 22.96
CA SER A 199 3.98 -29.37 22.24
C SER A 199 3.75 -30.67 23.01
N ALA A 200 3.07 -31.65 22.38
CA ALA A 200 3.28 -33.08 22.61
C ALA A 200 2.55 -33.96 21.57
N GLY A 201 3.28 -34.89 20.95
CA GLY A 201 2.75 -36.24 20.68
C GLY A 201 2.52 -36.62 19.22
N ALA A 202 3.47 -37.36 18.66
CA ALA A 202 3.44 -38.01 17.35
C ALA A 202 2.19 -38.88 17.07
N SER A 203 1.74 -38.89 15.81
CA SER A 203 1.23 -40.12 15.17
C SER A 203 1.34 -40.08 13.62
N ALA A 204 2.28 -40.90 13.13
CA ALA A 204 2.40 -41.66 11.87
C ALA A 204 2.11 -41.04 10.46
N PRO A 205 2.98 -41.30 9.45
CA PRO A 205 2.67 -41.06 8.05
C PRO A 205 1.79 -42.20 7.52
N VAL A 206 0.59 -41.86 7.02
CA VAL A 206 -0.22 -42.83 6.27
C VAL A 206 0.27 -42.83 4.82
N THR A 207 0.92 -43.94 4.47
CA THR A 207 1.38 -44.32 3.14
C THR A 207 0.25 -44.32 2.11
N ALA A 208 0.50 -43.67 0.98
CA ALA A 208 -0.27 -43.81 -0.24
C ALA A 208 -0.21 -45.25 -0.77
N THR A 209 -1.36 -45.89 -0.94
CA THR A 209 -1.58 -46.93 -1.96
C THR A 209 -3.00 -46.78 -2.49
N GLY A 210 -3.11 -46.75 -3.81
CA GLY A 210 -4.26 -46.17 -4.51
C GLY A 210 -5.51 -47.03 -4.55
N LEU A 211 -6.59 -46.40 -5.02
CA LEU A 211 -7.56 -46.97 -5.94
C LEU A 211 -8.42 -45.84 -6.51
N SER A 212 -8.44 -45.78 -7.84
CA SER A 212 -9.26 -44.91 -8.66
C SER A 212 -10.71 -45.41 -8.62
N THR A 213 -11.60 -44.69 -7.94
CA THR A 213 -13.03 -44.62 -8.23
C THR A 213 -13.57 -43.31 -7.69
N ALA A 214 -13.97 -42.39 -8.58
CA ALA A 214 -14.63 -41.14 -8.21
C ALA A 214 -16.03 -41.45 -7.63
N SER A 215 -16.10 -41.45 -6.29
CA SER A 215 -17.35 -41.43 -5.52
C SER A 215 -17.73 -39.95 -5.23
N PRO A 216 -19.03 -39.59 -5.21
CA PRO A 216 -19.51 -38.25 -4.82
C PRO A 216 -19.10 -37.83 -3.39
N GLU A 217 -18.53 -38.75 -2.59
CA GLU A 217 -17.90 -38.43 -1.30
C GLU A 217 -16.63 -37.57 -1.47
N PHE A 218 -15.97 -37.59 -2.64
CA PHE A 218 -14.74 -36.84 -2.91
C PHE A 218 -14.98 -35.34 -3.16
N GLU A 219 -16.18 -34.94 -3.60
CA GLU A 219 -16.58 -33.53 -3.71
C GLU A 219 -16.76 -32.90 -2.33
N GLY A 220 -17.38 -33.65 -1.40
CA GLY A 220 -17.47 -33.25 0.02
C GLY A 220 -16.10 -33.08 0.67
N PHE A 221 -15.14 -33.95 0.35
CA PHE A 221 -13.75 -33.79 0.84
C PHE A 221 -13.03 -32.59 0.23
N ARG A 222 -13.19 -32.29 -1.06
CA ARG A 222 -12.59 -31.11 -1.69
C ARG A 222 -13.19 -29.81 -1.17
N GLN A 223 -14.50 -29.79 -0.96
CA GLN A 223 -15.19 -28.66 -0.35
C GLN A 223 -14.75 -28.49 1.11
N TRP A 224 -14.60 -29.58 1.87
CA TRP A 224 -14.06 -29.53 3.22
C TRP A 224 -12.60 -29.06 3.26
N PHE A 225 -11.76 -29.45 2.29
CA PHE A 225 -10.40 -28.92 2.16
C PHE A 225 -10.39 -27.45 1.78
N ALA A 226 -11.25 -27.00 0.85
CA ALA A 226 -11.36 -25.58 0.49
C ALA A 226 -11.93 -24.72 1.63
N GLU A 227 -12.87 -25.27 2.41
CA GLU A 227 -13.41 -24.64 3.62
C GLU A 227 -12.37 -24.65 4.75
N ALA A 228 -11.58 -25.72 4.90
CA ALA A 228 -10.48 -25.80 5.86
C ALA A 228 -9.31 -24.89 5.47
N GLU A 229 -9.02 -24.74 4.18
CA GLU A 229 -8.01 -23.82 3.63
C GLU A 229 -8.47 -22.37 3.80
N SER A 230 -9.74 -22.06 3.50
CA SER A 230 -10.34 -20.74 3.77
C SER A 230 -10.45 -20.42 5.27
N CYS A 231 -10.70 -21.43 6.12
CA CYS A 231 -10.64 -21.28 7.57
C CYS A 231 -9.20 -21.14 8.07
N ALA A 232 -8.23 -21.86 7.51
CA ALA A 232 -6.82 -21.74 7.86
C ALA A 232 -6.26 -20.37 7.47
N GLU A 233 -6.60 -19.85 6.29
CA GLU A 233 -6.27 -18.48 5.85
C GLU A 233 -6.84 -17.41 6.79
N ARG A 234 -7.96 -17.69 7.48
CA ARG A 234 -8.56 -16.80 8.49
C ARG A 234 -7.98 -16.97 9.89
N LEU A 235 -7.23 -18.04 10.13
CA LEU A 235 -6.68 -18.42 11.43
C LEU A 235 -5.15 -18.31 11.47
N VAL A 236 -4.50 -17.88 10.40
CA VAL A 236 -3.06 -17.69 10.34
C VAL A 236 -2.78 -16.21 10.13
N PHE A 237 -1.90 -15.66 10.96
CA PHE A 237 -1.40 -14.31 10.80
C PHE A 237 0.13 -14.37 10.69
N THR A 238 0.68 -13.85 9.60
CA THR A 238 2.09 -13.99 9.23
C THR A 238 2.90 -12.73 9.55
N LEU A 239 4.23 -12.84 9.49
CA LEU A 239 5.12 -11.68 9.51
C LEU A 239 4.81 -10.68 8.39
N GLU A 240 4.51 -11.17 7.18
CA GLU A 240 4.14 -10.34 6.02
C GLU A 240 2.82 -9.56 6.29
N ASP A 241 1.84 -10.19 6.96
CA ASP A 241 0.62 -9.49 7.38
C ASP A 241 0.92 -8.36 8.38
N ALA A 242 1.86 -8.58 9.31
CA ALA A 242 2.28 -7.58 10.28
C ALA A 242 2.96 -6.38 9.60
N GLU A 243 3.88 -6.65 8.68
CA GLU A 243 4.59 -5.63 7.90
C GLU A 243 3.61 -4.82 7.03
N ARG A 244 2.67 -5.50 6.36
CA ARG A 244 1.61 -4.84 5.59
C ARG A 244 0.77 -3.91 6.46
N LEU A 245 0.34 -4.37 7.64
CA LEU A 245 -0.44 -3.54 8.56
C LEU A 245 0.39 -2.38 9.11
N LEU A 246 1.69 -2.55 9.36
CA LEU A 246 2.56 -1.49 9.83
C LEU A 246 2.63 -0.34 8.83
N VAL A 247 2.90 -0.65 7.56
CA VAL A 247 2.97 0.35 6.49
C VAL A 247 1.65 1.12 6.37
N VAL A 248 0.51 0.42 6.44
CA VAL A 248 -0.82 1.04 6.40
C VAL A 248 -1.10 1.89 7.64
N THR A 249 -0.72 1.45 8.84
CA THR A 249 -0.88 2.21 10.08
C THR A 249 0.00 3.47 10.06
N GLU A 250 1.25 3.39 9.62
CA GLU A 250 2.14 4.56 9.52
C GLU A 250 1.62 5.58 8.49
N ALA A 251 1.08 5.10 7.37
CA ALA A 251 0.41 5.97 6.41
C ALA A 251 -0.87 6.60 6.99
N ASN A 252 -1.67 5.85 7.74
CA ASN A 252 -2.82 6.41 8.47
C ASN A 252 -2.39 7.43 9.53
N MET A 253 -1.23 7.29 10.17
CA MET A 253 -0.68 8.31 11.07
C MET A 253 -0.39 9.62 10.34
N ILE A 254 0.15 9.55 9.12
CA ILE A 254 0.39 10.74 8.29
C ILE A 254 -0.92 11.39 7.86
N LEU A 255 -1.94 10.58 7.57
CA LEU A 255 -3.28 11.07 7.20
C LEU A 255 -4.13 11.49 8.41
N SER A 256 -3.77 11.06 9.62
CA SER A 256 -4.52 11.35 10.84
C SER A 256 -4.46 12.85 11.16
N GLY A 257 -5.64 13.45 11.32
CA GLY A 257 -5.85 14.90 11.30
C GLY A 257 -6.51 15.43 10.02
N ARG A 258 -6.61 14.61 8.95
CA ARG A 258 -7.30 14.95 7.69
C ARG A 258 -8.39 13.96 7.29
N MET A 259 -8.29 12.70 7.68
CA MET A 259 -9.23 11.61 7.33
C MET A 259 -9.35 10.59 8.48
N GLY A 260 -10.52 9.95 8.62
CA GLY A 260 -10.70 8.79 9.53
C GLY A 260 -10.05 7.52 8.99
N ASN A 261 -10.20 6.36 9.67
CA ASN A 261 -9.63 5.08 9.22
C ASN A 261 -10.01 4.74 7.76
N LEU A 262 -9.03 4.83 6.86
CA LEU A 262 -9.21 4.56 5.43
C LEU A 262 -8.79 3.11 5.10
N ALA A 263 -9.46 2.53 4.11
CA ALA A 263 -9.05 1.26 3.53
C ALA A 263 -7.71 1.42 2.78
N PRO A 264 -6.85 0.38 2.71
CA PRO A 264 -5.51 0.48 2.11
C PRO A 264 -5.45 1.11 0.71
N PRO A 265 -6.38 0.83 -0.23
CA PRO A 265 -6.36 1.49 -1.54
C PRO A 265 -6.58 3.02 -1.46
N LYS A 266 -7.45 3.47 -0.55
CA LYS A 266 -7.69 4.90 -0.33
C LYS A 266 -6.51 5.55 0.40
N VAL A 267 -5.87 4.83 1.31
CA VAL A 267 -4.64 5.28 1.99
C VAL A 267 -3.55 5.52 0.96
N ALA A 268 -3.25 4.53 0.11
CA ALA A 268 -2.24 4.62 -0.96
C ALA A 268 -2.49 5.83 -1.89
N GLN A 269 -3.74 5.98 -2.36
CA GLN A 269 -4.11 7.12 -3.21
C GLN A 269 -3.94 8.46 -2.49
N SER A 270 -4.33 8.53 -1.21
CA SER A 270 -4.26 9.76 -0.42
C SER A 270 -2.80 10.15 -0.18
N VAL A 271 -1.93 9.22 0.22
CA VAL A 271 -0.51 9.53 0.43
C VAL A 271 0.21 9.84 -0.89
N ALA A 272 -0.14 9.17 -2.00
CA ALA A 272 0.36 9.53 -3.33
C ALA A 272 -0.04 10.95 -3.72
N SER A 273 -1.30 11.35 -3.49
CA SER A 273 -1.79 12.71 -3.75
C SER A 273 -1.17 13.78 -2.83
N LEU A 274 -0.52 13.37 -1.73
CA LEU A 274 0.25 14.25 -0.86
C LEU A 274 1.73 14.36 -1.26
N GLY A 275 2.16 13.68 -2.32
CA GLY A 275 3.54 13.69 -2.77
C GLY A 275 4.43 12.62 -2.13
N LEU A 276 3.85 11.64 -1.41
CA LEU A 276 4.59 10.54 -0.75
C LEU A 276 4.57 9.27 -1.60
N LEU A 277 5.15 9.32 -2.80
CA LEU A 277 5.10 8.22 -3.77
C LEU A 277 5.74 6.93 -3.23
N GLY A 278 6.90 7.03 -2.57
CA GLY A 278 7.59 5.86 -2.02
C GLY A 278 6.72 5.06 -1.03
N LEU A 279 6.04 5.77 -0.13
CA LEU A 279 5.11 5.14 0.82
C LEU A 279 3.87 4.56 0.12
N ALA A 280 3.33 5.28 -0.88
CA ALA A 280 2.23 4.75 -1.68
C ALA A 280 2.60 3.43 -2.37
N LEU A 281 3.81 3.36 -2.94
CA LEU A 281 4.33 2.16 -3.60
C LEU A 281 4.54 1.00 -2.62
N GLN A 282 5.07 1.28 -1.43
CA GLN A 282 5.18 0.29 -0.36
C GLN A 282 3.80 -0.27 0.03
N ILE A 283 2.78 0.58 0.18
CA ILE A 283 1.42 0.13 0.47
C ILE A 283 0.90 -0.73 -0.68
N THR A 284 1.06 -0.29 -1.93
CA THR A 284 0.57 -1.06 -3.08
C THR A 284 1.27 -2.41 -3.20
N GLN A 285 2.57 -2.48 -2.93
CA GLN A 285 3.32 -3.72 -2.94
C GLN A 285 2.86 -4.65 -1.81
N ALA A 286 2.81 -4.15 -0.57
CA ALA A 286 2.42 -4.94 0.60
C ALA A 286 0.96 -5.44 0.52
N CYS A 287 0.07 -4.65 -0.09
CA CYS A 287 -1.34 -5.00 -0.25
C CYS A 287 -1.68 -5.64 -1.61
N GLN A 288 -0.68 -5.93 -2.45
CA GLN A 288 -0.84 -6.49 -3.80
C GLN A 288 -1.84 -5.68 -4.68
N LEU A 289 -1.78 -4.35 -4.57
CA LEU A 289 -2.61 -3.43 -5.32
C LEU A 289 -1.94 -3.03 -6.64
N ASP A 290 -2.75 -2.60 -7.60
CA ASP A 290 -2.26 -2.07 -8.87
C ASP A 290 -1.49 -0.75 -8.67
N HIS A 291 -0.18 -0.77 -8.95
CA HIS A 291 0.71 0.39 -8.79
C HIS A 291 0.25 1.60 -9.61
N TRP A 292 -0.36 1.38 -10.79
CA TRP A 292 -0.85 2.47 -11.62
C TRP A 292 -2.03 3.17 -10.93
N LEU A 293 -3.10 2.43 -10.61
CA LEU A 293 -4.35 3.01 -10.10
C LEU A 293 -4.23 3.66 -8.71
N PHE A 294 -3.35 3.11 -7.86
CA PHE A 294 -3.32 3.48 -6.44
C PHE A 294 -2.12 4.32 -6.02
N ALA A 295 -1.05 4.40 -6.83
CA ALA A 295 0.14 5.18 -6.50
C ALA A 295 0.57 6.11 -7.64
N ILE A 296 0.85 5.58 -8.83
CA ILE A 296 1.45 6.33 -9.94
C ILE A 296 0.47 7.34 -10.55
N GLU A 297 -0.78 6.95 -10.83
CA GLU A 297 -1.77 7.86 -11.43
C GLU A 297 -2.12 9.05 -10.50
N PRO A 298 -2.45 8.85 -9.21
CA PRO A 298 -2.67 9.97 -8.30
C PRO A 298 -1.45 10.89 -8.16
N PHE A 299 -0.24 10.34 -8.10
CA PHE A 299 0.99 11.13 -8.01
C PHE A 299 1.30 11.86 -9.32
N LEU A 300 1.05 11.25 -10.48
CA LEU A 300 1.23 11.89 -11.78
C LEU A 300 0.30 13.09 -11.96
N ARG A 301 -0.95 12.98 -11.53
CA ARG A 301 -1.88 14.12 -11.50
C ARG A 301 -1.35 15.24 -10.64
N LEU A 302 -0.75 14.92 -9.50
CA LEU A 302 -0.08 15.90 -8.64
C LEU A 302 1.08 16.61 -9.34
N CYS A 303 1.93 15.89 -10.08
CA CYS A 303 2.98 16.51 -10.90
C CYS A 303 2.39 17.52 -11.89
N GLN A 304 1.33 17.15 -12.60
CA GLN A 304 0.68 18.01 -13.60
C GLN A 304 -0.02 19.22 -12.96
N GLU A 305 -0.70 19.03 -11.84
CA GLU A 305 -1.32 20.12 -11.06
C GLU A 305 -0.27 21.10 -10.53
N SER A 306 0.91 20.59 -10.13
CA SER A 306 2.01 21.42 -9.65
C SER A 306 2.57 22.34 -10.73
N ASP A 307 2.65 21.86 -11.98
CA ASP A 307 3.11 22.66 -13.14
C ASP A 307 2.16 23.81 -13.47
N GLN A 308 0.87 23.66 -13.17
CA GLN A 308 -0.17 24.67 -13.41
C GLN A 308 -0.41 25.59 -12.20
N SER A 309 0.11 25.24 -11.03
CA SER A 309 -0.12 25.94 -9.77
C SER A 309 0.90 27.05 -9.50
N SER A 310 0.58 27.99 -8.60
CA SER A 310 1.55 28.99 -8.12
C SER A 310 2.63 28.35 -7.24
N ASP A 311 3.82 28.96 -7.17
CA ASP A 311 4.93 28.45 -6.36
C ASP A 311 4.56 28.32 -4.87
N GLU A 312 3.70 29.21 -4.36
CA GLU A 312 3.17 29.17 -2.98
C GLU A 312 2.30 27.93 -2.71
N LYS A 313 1.48 27.51 -3.68
CA LYS A 313 0.69 26.26 -3.57
C LYS A 313 1.59 25.04 -3.57
N VAL A 314 2.65 25.05 -4.38
CA VAL A 314 3.62 23.95 -4.41
C VAL A 314 4.42 23.91 -3.10
N ALA A 315 4.80 25.06 -2.53
CA ALA A 315 5.47 25.13 -1.24
C ALA A 315 4.61 24.57 -0.10
N THR A 316 3.34 24.97 -0.02
CA THR A 316 2.39 24.44 0.99
C THR A 316 2.15 22.93 0.84
N LEU A 317 2.20 22.41 -0.39
CA LEU A 317 2.17 20.96 -0.61
C LEU A 317 3.42 20.26 -0.07
N VAL A 318 4.61 20.80 -0.34
CA VAL A 318 5.87 20.25 0.19
C VAL A 318 5.88 20.29 1.72
N GLU A 319 5.45 21.40 2.32
CA GLU A 319 5.30 21.51 3.77
C GLU A 319 4.29 20.50 4.33
N ALA A 320 3.18 20.27 3.63
CA ALA A 320 2.20 19.25 4.01
C ALA A 320 2.77 17.82 3.90
N ALA A 321 3.58 17.55 2.87
CA ALA A 321 4.25 16.28 2.68
C ALA A 321 5.30 16.02 3.77
N GLN A 322 5.98 17.07 4.26
CA GLN A 322 6.96 16.96 5.35
C GLN A 322 6.35 16.45 6.66
N GLY A 323 5.07 16.75 6.93
CA GLY A 323 4.37 16.30 8.13
C GLY A 323 5.05 16.68 9.48
N PRO A 324 4.42 16.38 10.62
CA PRO A 324 5.03 16.62 11.94
C PRO A 324 6.09 15.58 12.33
N ASN A 325 6.07 14.38 11.73
CA ASN A 325 6.93 13.25 12.12
C ASN A 325 8.06 12.92 11.13
N MET A 326 8.14 13.56 9.95
CA MET A 326 9.17 13.18 8.97
C MET A 326 10.50 13.91 9.14
N ALA A 327 10.71 14.65 10.23
CA ALA A 327 12.02 15.22 10.58
C ALA A 327 13.16 14.18 10.59
N PHE A 328 12.83 12.89 10.78
CA PHE A 328 13.78 11.79 10.80
C PHE A 328 13.99 11.10 9.43
N MET A 329 13.09 11.25 8.46
CA MET A 329 13.31 10.76 7.08
C MET A 329 14.24 11.68 6.27
N PHE A 330 14.58 12.85 6.81
CA PHE A 330 15.53 13.80 6.24
C PHE A 330 16.92 13.74 6.89
N ALA A 331 17.30 12.63 7.53
CA ALA A 331 18.56 12.52 8.30
C ALA A 331 19.85 12.81 7.50
N GLU A 332 19.80 12.88 6.16
CA GLU A 332 20.94 13.26 5.31
C GLU A 332 20.69 14.47 4.38
N SER A 333 19.61 15.22 4.57
CA SER A 333 19.33 16.45 3.83
C SER A 333 18.78 17.49 4.80
N ASP A 334 19.28 18.73 4.79
CA ASP A 334 18.97 19.81 5.76
C ASP A 334 17.48 20.27 5.81
N GLY A 335 16.50 19.37 5.89
CA GLY A 335 15.08 19.62 6.09
C GLY A 335 14.37 20.44 5.00
N GLY A 336 15.08 20.89 3.95
CA GLY A 336 14.56 21.83 2.95
C GLY A 336 14.52 21.31 1.52
N VAL A 337 15.02 20.11 1.25
CA VAL A 337 15.13 19.58 -0.12
C VAL A 337 14.70 18.10 -0.11
N PRO A 338 13.69 17.69 -0.90
CA PRO A 338 13.42 16.26 -1.09
C PRO A 338 14.67 15.57 -1.63
N LEU A 339 14.96 14.35 -1.15
CA LEU A 339 16.14 13.56 -1.51
C LEU A 339 16.50 13.69 -3.01
N GLY A 340 17.74 14.08 -3.30
CA GLY A 340 18.33 14.02 -4.64
C GLY A 340 18.02 15.18 -5.59
N VAL A 341 17.29 16.22 -5.21
CA VAL A 341 16.86 17.26 -6.16
C VAL A 341 17.71 18.53 -6.03
N GLU A 342 18.75 18.66 -6.85
CA GLU A 342 19.21 19.99 -7.27
C GLU A 342 18.09 20.62 -8.10
N GLY A 343 17.26 21.51 -7.54
CA GLY A 343 16.18 22.12 -8.32
C GLY A 343 14.99 22.69 -7.56
N SER A 344 13.92 23.00 -8.30
CA SER A 344 12.63 23.45 -7.75
C SER A 344 11.79 22.28 -7.24
N PRO A 345 10.83 22.51 -6.32
CA PRO A 345 9.91 21.47 -5.86
C PRO A 345 9.19 20.69 -6.98
N ARG A 346 8.81 21.39 -8.06
CA ARG A 346 8.17 20.77 -9.25
C ARG A 346 9.10 19.74 -9.91
N GLN A 347 10.37 20.11 -10.09
CA GLN A 347 11.37 19.20 -10.64
C GLN A 347 11.57 17.99 -9.72
N GLY A 348 11.47 18.19 -8.41
CA GLY A 348 11.56 17.11 -7.44
C GLY A 348 10.44 16.08 -7.55
N LEU A 349 9.20 16.52 -7.78
CA LEU A 349 8.07 15.62 -8.01
C LEU A 349 8.28 14.77 -9.27
N TRP A 350 8.68 15.40 -10.38
CA TRP A 350 8.95 14.68 -11.63
C TRP A 350 10.12 13.70 -11.50
N LYS A 351 11.19 14.09 -10.79
CA LYS A 351 12.34 13.23 -10.52
C LYS A 351 11.97 12.02 -9.65
N MET A 352 11.12 12.21 -8.64
CA MET A 352 10.62 11.11 -7.81
C MET A 352 9.80 10.11 -8.62
N LEU A 353 8.97 10.58 -9.55
CA LEU A 353 8.25 9.71 -10.49
C LEU A 353 9.23 8.92 -11.38
N GLU A 354 10.24 9.59 -11.93
CA GLU A 354 11.26 9.00 -12.78
C GLU A 354 12.06 7.89 -12.06
N GLU A 355 12.54 8.17 -10.85
CA GLU A 355 13.28 7.20 -10.02
C GLU A 355 12.40 6.02 -9.62
N SER A 356 11.14 6.27 -9.27
CA SER A 356 10.19 5.23 -8.90
C SER A 356 9.86 4.31 -10.08
N LEU A 357 9.65 4.86 -11.28
CA LEU A 357 9.40 4.07 -12.48
C LEU A 357 10.63 3.24 -12.88
N ARG A 358 11.84 3.79 -12.74
CA ARG A 358 13.09 3.05 -12.94
C ARG A 358 13.20 1.87 -11.99
N ALA A 359 12.95 2.10 -10.69
CA ALA A 359 13.02 1.06 -9.67
C ALA A 359 11.96 -0.04 -9.88
N LEU A 360 10.73 0.31 -10.25
CA LEU A 360 9.66 -0.65 -10.49
C LEU A 360 9.87 -1.51 -11.74
N CYS A 361 10.59 -1.00 -12.74
CA CYS A 361 10.79 -1.65 -14.03
C CYS A 361 12.21 -2.20 -14.20
N ASP A 362 13.07 -2.11 -13.18
CA ASP A 362 14.51 -2.41 -13.24
C ASP A 362 15.21 -1.79 -14.46
N TRP A 363 14.76 -0.61 -14.89
CA TRP A 363 15.24 0.04 -16.11
C TRP A 363 16.34 1.05 -15.82
N GLN A 364 17.41 0.99 -16.62
CA GLN A 364 18.51 1.94 -16.57
C GLN A 364 18.78 2.55 -17.95
N PRO A 365 19.04 3.87 -18.02
CA PRO A 365 19.41 4.53 -19.27
C PRO A 365 20.63 3.87 -19.93
N GLY A 366 20.49 3.52 -21.20
CA GLY A 366 21.59 3.02 -22.03
C GLY A 366 22.03 1.56 -21.81
N THR A 367 21.49 0.84 -20.83
CA THR A 367 21.93 -0.54 -20.51
C THR A 367 20.90 -1.62 -20.86
N GLY A 368 19.65 -1.26 -21.20
CA GLY A 368 18.61 -2.23 -21.58
C GLY A 368 17.34 -1.61 -22.16
N TYR A 369 16.42 -2.47 -22.66
CA TYR A 369 15.07 -2.10 -23.07
C TYR A 369 14.04 -2.53 -22.01
N LEU A 370 12.90 -1.84 -21.94
CA LEU A 370 11.81 -2.18 -21.04
C LEU A 370 11.23 -3.57 -21.37
N ASP A 371 10.88 -4.32 -20.32
CA ASP A 371 10.06 -5.52 -20.45
C ASP A 371 8.60 -5.17 -20.79
N ALA A 372 7.73 -6.18 -20.88
CA ALA A 372 6.33 -5.96 -21.23
C ALA A 372 5.56 -5.19 -20.14
N ALA A 373 5.84 -5.45 -18.85
CA ALA A 373 5.19 -4.79 -17.74
C ALA A 373 5.61 -3.32 -17.64
N GLY A 374 6.91 -3.04 -17.74
CA GLY A 374 7.48 -1.70 -17.79
C GLY A 374 7.00 -0.91 -19.00
N THR A 375 6.98 -1.53 -20.19
CA THR A 375 6.41 -0.88 -21.40
C THR A 375 4.96 -0.48 -21.17
N LYS A 376 4.14 -1.35 -20.55
CA LYS A 376 2.75 -1.03 -20.21
C LYS A 376 2.69 0.15 -19.25
N LEU A 377 3.44 0.13 -18.15
CA LEU A 377 3.40 1.19 -17.13
C LEU A 377 3.85 2.55 -17.69
N TYR A 378 5.00 2.61 -18.36
CA TYR A 378 5.47 3.83 -19.02
C TYR A 378 4.48 4.33 -20.08
N SER A 379 3.83 3.43 -20.83
CA SER A 379 2.82 3.83 -21.82
C SER A 379 1.55 4.41 -21.19
N LEU A 380 1.16 3.96 -19.99
CA LEU A 380 0.05 4.55 -19.23
C LEU A 380 0.40 5.97 -18.76
N VAL A 381 1.61 6.16 -18.21
CA VAL A 381 2.13 7.48 -17.81
C VAL A 381 2.16 8.42 -19.02
N ALA A 382 2.74 7.99 -20.14
CA ALA A 382 2.79 8.79 -21.36
C ALA A 382 1.40 9.11 -21.92
N HIS A 383 0.48 8.14 -21.87
CA HIS A 383 -0.90 8.34 -22.32
C HIS A 383 -1.59 9.42 -21.49
N GLU A 384 -1.47 9.36 -20.17
CA GLU A 384 -2.09 10.32 -19.25
C GLU A 384 -1.53 11.74 -19.46
N ILE A 385 -0.20 11.89 -19.53
CA ILE A 385 0.45 13.20 -19.80
C ILE A 385 -0.05 13.81 -21.11
N LEU A 386 -0.09 13.01 -22.17
CA LEU A 386 -0.55 13.49 -23.48
C LEU A 386 -2.07 13.78 -23.51
N SER A 387 -2.85 13.19 -22.61
CA SER A 387 -4.30 13.40 -22.54
C SER A 387 -4.68 14.69 -21.79
N THR A 388 -3.86 15.12 -20.83
CA THR A 388 -4.17 16.24 -19.93
C THR A 388 -3.51 17.56 -20.33
N GLN A 389 -2.50 17.55 -21.20
CA GLN A 389 -1.82 18.77 -21.65
C GLN A 389 -2.60 19.53 -22.74
N ASP A 390 -3.12 20.71 -22.38
CA ASP A 390 -3.62 21.73 -23.33
C ASP A 390 -3.01 23.11 -22.99
N PRO A 391 -2.15 23.71 -23.84
CA PRO A 391 -1.72 23.23 -25.16
C PRO A 391 -0.79 22.01 -25.08
N PRO A 392 -0.64 21.25 -26.19
CA PRO A 392 0.17 20.05 -26.24
C PRO A 392 1.64 20.32 -25.88
N GLY A 393 2.05 19.94 -24.67
CA GLY A 393 3.44 20.02 -24.19
C GLY A 393 4.27 18.83 -24.64
N LYS A 394 5.61 18.87 -24.49
CA LYS A 394 6.44 17.69 -24.79
C LYS A 394 6.35 16.68 -23.64
N LEU A 395 6.47 15.40 -23.98
CA LEU A 395 6.69 14.37 -22.95
C LEU A 395 8.01 14.64 -22.22
N PRO A 396 8.10 14.34 -20.92
CA PRO A 396 9.37 14.33 -20.20
C PRO A 396 10.41 13.45 -20.91
N GLU A 397 11.68 13.87 -20.85
CA GLU A 397 12.77 13.21 -21.56
C GLU A 397 12.93 11.76 -21.12
N PHE A 398 12.85 11.48 -19.81
CA PHE A 398 12.99 10.12 -19.29
C PHE A 398 11.91 9.15 -19.78
N ILE A 399 10.68 9.63 -20.06
CA ILE A 399 9.60 8.82 -20.65
C ILE A 399 9.90 8.54 -22.11
N THR A 400 10.34 9.57 -22.84
CA THR A 400 10.68 9.46 -24.26
C THR A 400 11.87 8.53 -24.46
N GLU A 401 12.90 8.64 -23.63
CA GLU A 401 14.08 7.78 -23.64
C GLU A 401 13.70 6.32 -23.38
N ALA A 402 12.95 6.05 -22.31
CA ALA A 402 12.56 4.69 -21.95
C ALA A 402 11.69 4.03 -23.04
N LEU A 403 10.70 4.76 -23.59
CA LEU A 403 9.78 4.22 -24.59
C LEU A 403 10.30 4.27 -26.03
N SER A 404 11.41 4.96 -26.33
CA SER A 404 11.98 5.00 -27.69
C SER A 404 12.97 3.88 -27.96
N THR A 405 13.30 3.07 -26.95
CA THR A 405 14.30 2.00 -27.03
C THR A 405 13.64 0.62 -27.10
N GLY A 406 14.28 -0.29 -27.86
CA GLY A 406 13.78 -1.65 -28.05
C GLY A 406 12.36 -1.68 -28.64
N PRO A 407 11.57 -2.75 -28.46
CA PRO A 407 10.24 -2.89 -29.08
C PRO A 407 9.18 -1.87 -28.60
N SER A 408 9.45 -1.15 -27.52
CA SER A 408 8.49 -0.21 -26.90
C SER A 408 8.21 1.03 -27.77
N TRP A 409 9.10 1.38 -28.71
CA TRP A 409 8.95 2.54 -29.61
C TRP A 409 7.65 2.51 -30.42
N VAL A 410 7.14 1.31 -30.72
CA VAL A 410 5.86 1.13 -31.42
C VAL A 410 4.70 1.64 -30.57
N CYS A 411 4.75 1.43 -29.25
CA CYS A 411 3.76 1.96 -28.32
C CYS A 411 3.81 3.49 -28.29
N LEU A 412 5.01 4.07 -28.23
CA LEU A 412 5.17 5.53 -28.27
C LEU A 412 4.65 6.13 -29.58
N LEU A 413 4.95 5.51 -30.73
CA LEU A 413 4.43 5.94 -32.02
C LEU A 413 2.90 5.92 -32.06
N ARG A 414 2.28 4.85 -31.52
CA ARG A 414 0.81 4.75 -31.42
C ARG A 414 0.23 5.82 -30.52
N LEU A 415 0.89 6.15 -29.41
CA LEU A 415 0.45 7.22 -28.50
C LEU A 415 0.54 8.59 -29.16
N TYR A 416 1.63 8.90 -29.86
CA TYR A 416 1.74 10.14 -30.62
C TYR A 416 0.68 10.24 -31.72
N ALA A 417 0.43 9.16 -32.47
CA ALA A 417 -0.62 9.13 -33.46
C ALA A 417 -2.02 9.31 -32.83
N LYS A 418 -2.32 8.64 -31.71
CA LYS A 418 -3.59 8.74 -30.97
C LYS A 418 -3.88 10.17 -30.51
N HIS A 419 -2.83 10.88 -30.08
CA HIS A 419 -2.92 12.23 -29.52
C HIS A 419 -2.57 13.33 -30.53
N LEU A 420 -2.57 13.02 -31.83
CA LEU A 420 -2.32 13.97 -32.93
C LEU A 420 -0.97 14.73 -32.82
N ARG A 421 0.03 14.10 -32.21
CA ARG A 421 1.43 14.56 -32.09
C ARG A 421 2.22 14.14 -33.33
N LEU A 422 1.81 14.72 -34.46
CA LEU A 422 2.24 14.24 -35.78
C LEU A 422 3.73 14.52 -36.04
N GLU A 423 4.25 15.66 -35.59
CA GLU A 423 5.66 16.02 -35.77
C GLU A 423 6.57 15.09 -34.96
N GLU A 424 6.21 14.84 -33.70
CA GLU A 424 6.94 13.93 -32.81
C GLU A 424 6.89 12.48 -33.30
N ALA A 425 5.77 12.05 -33.90
CA ALA A 425 5.66 10.74 -34.54
C ALA A 425 6.61 10.60 -35.73
N VAL A 426 6.75 11.64 -36.56
CA VAL A 426 7.68 11.64 -37.71
C VAL A 426 9.13 11.68 -37.24
N ASP A 427 9.45 12.48 -36.22
CA ASP A 427 10.79 12.54 -35.65
C ASP A 427 11.19 11.20 -35.01
N LEU A 428 10.27 10.54 -34.30
CA LEU A 428 10.50 9.19 -33.76
C LEU A 428 10.83 8.18 -34.88
N LEU A 429 10.07 8.18 -35.99
CA LEU A 429 10.36 7.32 -37.14
C LEU A 429 11.73 7.62 -37.75
N ARG A 430 12.12 8.89 -37.81
CA ARG A 430 13.44 9.31 -38.30
C ARG A 430 14.55 8.75 -37.42
N GLU A 431 14.42 8.82 -36.10
CA GLU A 431 15.41 8.27 -35.18
C GLU A 431 15.53 6.74 -35.30
N GLN A 432 14.40 6.02 -35.37
CA GLN A 432 14.44 4.55 -35.53
C GLN A 432 15.08 4.11 -36.84
N LEU A 433 14.89 4.87 -37.92
CA LEU A 433 15.55 4.58 -39.20
C LEU A 433 17.07 4.75 -39.12
N LYS A 434 17.58 5.70 -38.32
CA LYS A 434 19.03 5.84 -38.08
C LYS A 434 19.58 4.61 -37.36
N VAL A 435 18.83 4.05 -36.40
CA VAL A 435 19.20 2.83 -35.67
C VAL A 435 19.23 1.60 -36.60
N CYS A 436 18.40 1.57 -37.64
CA CYS A 436 18.39 0.48 -38.63
C CYS A 436 19.62 0.45 -39.56
N LYS A 437 20.45 1.50 -39.59
CA LYS A 437 21.64 1.54 -40.45
C LYS A 437 22.75 0.66 -39.83
N PRO A 438 23.51 -0.12 -40.63
CA PRO A 438 24.21 -1.34 -40.21
C PRO A 438 25.55 -1.09 -39.48
N THR A 439 25.56 -0.18 -38.51
CA THR A 439 26.78 0.24 -37.80
C THR A 439 27.05 -0.52 -36.50
N LEU A 440 26.10 -1.33 -35.99
CA LEU A 440 26.18 -1.86 -34.62
C LEU A 440 25.76 -3.33 -34.54
N GLY A 441 26.70 -4.26 -34.82
CA GLY A 441 26.67 -5.67 -34.41
C GLY A 441 25.37 -6.47 -34.65
N PRO A 442 25.31 -7.72 -34.17
CA PRO A 442 24.03 -8.43 -34.07
C PRO A 442 23.28 -7.88 -32.86
N LEU A 443 22.34 -6.95 -33.09
CA LEU A 443 21.35 -6.59 -32.08
C LEU A 443 20.36 -7.75 -31.94
N GLU A 444 19.97 -8.09 -30.71
CA GLU A 444 18.91 -9.09 -30.43
C GLU A 444 17.54 -8.66 -31.01
N TRP A 445 17.39 -7.39 -31.38
CA TRP A 445 16.17 -6.79 -31.89
C TRP A 445 16.47 -5.70 -32.93
N SER A 446 15.61 -5.55 -33.94
CA SER A 446 15.70 -4.50 -34.96
C SER A 446 14.36 -3.77 -35.13
N PRO A 447 14.36 -2.43 -35.28
CA PRO A 447 13.14 -1.68 -35.58
C PRO A 447 12.45 -2.13 -36.88
N LEU A 448 13.21 -2.72 -37.82
CA LEU A 448 12.66 -3.29 -39.06
C LEU A 448 11.73 -4.48 -38.78
N GLN A 449 12.09 -5.35 -37.83
CA GLN A 449 11.26 -6.51 -37.47
C GLN A 449 9.94 -6.11 -36.82
N ALA A 450 9.95 -4.99 -36.09
CA ALA A 450 8.78 -4.48 -35.36
C ALA A 450 8.07 -3.32 -36.07
N PHE A 451 8.38 -3.04 -37.35
CA PHE A 451 7.90 -1.85 -38.03
C PHE A 451 6.36 -1.81 -38.13
N PRO A 452 5.68 -0.82 -37.54
CA PRO A 452 4.23 -0.77 -37.48
C PRO A 452 3.63 -0.15 -38.75
N ALA A 453 3.73 -0.86 -39.88
CA ALA A 453 3.33 -0.35 -41.20
C ALA A 453 1.92 0.28 -41.24
N LYS A 454 0.94 -0.35 -40.58
CA LYS A 454 -0.44 0.18 -40.51
C LYS A 454 -0.50 1.55 -39.81
N VAL A 455 0.23 1.71 -38.70
CA VAL A 455 0.27 2.97 -37.94
C VAL A 455 0.93 4.06 -38.78
N ALA A 456 2.03 3.74 -39.46
CA ALA A 456 2.71 4.69 -40.34
C ALA A 456 1.84 5.12 -41.53
N THR A 457 1.07 4.19 -42.14
CA THR A 457 0.12 4.55 -43.20
C THR A 457 -1.03 5.42 -42.69
N GLN A 458 -1.55 5.16 -41.49
CA GLN A 458 -2.58 5.99 -40.86
C GLN A 458 -2.05 7.39 -40.54
N LEU A 459 -0.82 7.49 -40.04
CA LEU A 459 -0.14 8.77 -39.79
C LEU A 459 -0.05 9.60 -41.09
N GLY A 460 0.29 8.96 -42.21
CA GLY A 460 0.38 9.63 -43.51
C GLY A 460 -0.96 10.08 -44.08
N TYR A 461 -2.05 9.39 -43.75
CA TYR A 461 -3.40 9.85 -44.06
C TYR A 461 -3.77 11.08 -43.22
N CYS A 462 -3.57 11.01 -41.90
CA CYS A 462 -3.87 12.12 -40.98
C CYS A 462 -3.07 13.38 -41.31
N LEU A 463 -1.79 13.25 -41.64
CA LEU A 463 -0.94 14.37 -42.04
C LEU A 463 -1.44 15.04 -43.33
N ARG A 464 -1.83 14.26 -44.34
CA ARG A 464 -2.38 14.80 -45.59
C ARG A 464 -3.70 15.55 -45.36
N GLN A 465 -4.59 14.98 -44.56
CA GLN A 465 -5.83 15.65 -44.18
C GLN A 465 -5.55 16.98 -43.48
N ARG A 466 -4.58 17.01 -42.57
CA ARG A 466 -4.18 18.23 -41.86
C ARG A 466 -3.53 19.28 -42.77
N VAL A 467 -2.82 18.86 -43.83
CA VAL A 467 -2.27 19.76 -44.85
C VAL A 467 -3.38 20.45 -45.65
N GLU A 468 -4.49 19.77 -45.90
CA GLU A 468 -5.65 20.35 -46.58
C GLU A 468 -6.37 21.37 -45.68
N ASP A 469 -6.40 21.11 -44.37
CA ASP A 469 -7.08 21.95 -43.37
C ASP A 469 -6.22 23.14 -42.86
N GLU A 470 -4.90 23.00 -42.76
CA GLU A 470 -3.99 24.02 -42.24
C GLU A 470 -3.33 24.87 -43.34
N ARG A 471 -3.37 26.21 -43.18
CA ARG A 471 -2.54 27.15 -43.98
C ARG A 471 -1.07 27.22 -43.53
N SER A 472 -0.69 26.43 -42.53
CA SER A 472 0.66 26.43 -41.96
C SER A 472 1.55 25.39 -42.65
N GLY A 473 2.81 25.74 -42.92
CA GLY A 473 3.74 24.86 -43.66
C GLY A 473 4.29 23.66 -42.86
N GLY A 474 3.92 23.49 -41.59
CA GLY A 474 4.43 22.44 -40.71
C GLY A 474 3.94 21.06 -41.11
N ALA A 475 2.62 20.89 -41.24
CA ALA A 475 2.01 19.62 -41.67
C ALA A 475 2.53 19.14 -43.04
N ALA A 476 2.77 20.07 -43.98
CA ALA A 476 3.26 19.73 -45.31
C ALA A 476 4.71 19.23 -45.27
N LYS A 477 5.55 19.81 -44.42
CA LYS A 477 6.92 19.34 -44.19
C LYS A 477 6.93 17.96 -43.54
N ALA A 478 6.08 17.74 -42.53
CA ALA A 478 5.96 16.45 -41.85
C ALA A 478 5.44 15.35 -42.79
N ALA A 479 4.45 15.66 -43.65
CA ALA A 479 3.95 14.73 -44.67
C ALA A 479 5.04 14.31 -45.66
N ASN A 480 5.78 15.27 -46.22
CA ASN A 480 6.88 14.98 -47.14
C ASN A 480 8.00 14.17 -46.46
N ALA A 481 8.34 14.51 -45.22
CA ALA A 481 9.34 13.77 -44.45
C ALA A 481 8.89 12.32 -44.18
N LEU A 482 7.60 12.11 -43.88
CA LEU A 482 7.07 10.76 -43.69
C LEU A 482 7.12 9.93 -44.96
N ASP A 483 6.74 10.47 -46.11
CA ASP A 483 6.80 9.75 -47.39
C ASP A 483 8.25 9.35 -47.75
N GLU A 484 9.22 10.23 -47.45
CA GLU A 484 10.65 9.93 -47.59
C GLU A 484 11.08 8.79 -46.64
N LEU A 485 10.71 8.88 -45.35
CA LEU A 485 11.01 7.84 -44.37
C LEU A 485 10.40 6.49 -44.74
N MET A 486 9.15 6.46 -45.20
CA MET A 486 8.47 5.23 -45.64
C MET A 486 9.19 4.58 -46.83
N THR A 487 9.73 5.38 -47.73
CA THR A 487 10.53 4.90 -48.86
C THR A 487 11.85 4.30 -48.39
N GLN A 488 12.53 4.97 -47.46
CA GLN A 488 13.79 4.48 -46.88
C GLN A 488 13.61 3.20 -46.05
N PHE A 489 12.53 3.09 -45.25
CA PHE A 489 12.19 1.86 -44.52
C PHE A 489 11.90 0.70 -45.46
N ARG A 490 11.21 0.94 -46.59
CA ARG A 490 10.95 -0.09 -47.60
C ARG A 490 12.25 -0.61 -48.21
N HIS A 491 13.17 0.28 -48.58
CA HIS A 491 14.48 -0.13 -49.08
C HIS A 491 15.28 -0.92 -48.04
N ALA A 492 15.27 -0.50 -46.77
CA ALA A 492 15.94 -1.22 -45.70
C ALA A 492 15.35 -2.62 -45.45
N LEU A 493 14.03 -2.79 -45.60
CA LEU A 493 13.36 -4.10 -45.53
C LEU A 493 13.73 -4.99 -46.71
N GLU A 494 13.76 -4.45 -47.93
CA GLU A 494 14.15 -5.19 -49.14
C GLU A 494 15.61 -5.66 -49.09
N ASP A 495 16.50 -4.86 -48.48
CA ASP A 495 17.90 -5.24 -48.30
C ASP A 495 18.07 -6.33 -47.22
N LEU A 496 17.25 -6.31 -46.17
CA LEU A 496 17.23 -7.34 -45.12
C LEU A 496 16.72 -8.70 -45.65
N ASP A 497 15.70 -8.71 -46.51
CA ASP A 497 15.17 -9.95 -47.12
C ASP A 497 16.17 -10.61 -48.09
N ARG A 498 17.21 -9.88 -48.54
CA ARG A 498 18.23 -10.35 -49.49
C ARG A 498 19.49 -10.88 -48.81
N SER A 499 19.72 -10.54 -47.54
CA SER A 499 20.85 -10.99 -46.71
C SER A 499 20.49 -12.26 -45.95
#